data_AF-A0NW97-F1
#
_entry.id   AF-A0NW97-F1
#
_cell.length_a   1.000
_cell.length_b   1.000
_cell.length_c   1.000
_cell.angle_alpha   90.00
_cell.angle_beta   90.00
_cell.angle_gamma   90.00
#
_symmetry.space_group_name_H-M   'P 1'
#
loop_
_entity.id
_entity.type
_entity.pdbx_description
1 polymer ?
#
loop_
_entity_poly.entity_id
_entity_poly.type
_entity_poly.pdbx_seq_one_letter_code
_entity_poly.pdbx_strand_id
1 'polypeptide(L)'
;MTLYMKLGGREAIMQAMPHLKARLEQDPCFDVSSFLPEFEHSDDLTEFLIFLAGGAPIYDGKPVSDLLAPICTCNSIYERFVDHLVAVIFNGAPAPGDEADLRDLMDRLRPHVLARKPVARARDYSIQPEAVCI
;
A
#
# COMPACT_ATOMS: atom_id res chain seq x y z
N MET A 1 11.95 12.67 17.11
CA MET A 1 10.48 12.53 17.22
C MET A 1 10.02 11.75 16.00
N THR A 2 9.11 10.76 16.16
CA THR A 2 8.62 9.98 15.01
C THR A 2 7.67 10.82 14.15
N LEU A 3 7.55 10.48 12.86
CA LEU A 3 6.59 11.15 11.97
C LEU A 3 5.17 11.05 12.53
N TYR A 4 4.80 9.92 13.12
CA TYR A 4 3.52 9.69 13.79
C TYR A 4 3.19 10.79 14.82
N MET A 5 4.15 11.15 15.67
CA MET A 5 3.93 12.20 16.67
C MET A 5 3.83 13.59 16.05
N LYS A 6 4.59 13.85 14.96
CA LYS A 6 4.50 15.11 14.21
C LYS A 6 3.13 15.27 13.53
N LEU A 7 2.55 14.18 13.04
CA LEU A 7 1.26 14.15 12.35
C LEU A 7 0.05 14.34 13.28
N GLY A 8 0.22 14.25 14.60
CA GLY A 8 -0.92 14.24 15.55
C GLY A 8 -1.43 12.84 15.88
N GLY A 9 -0.64 11.80 15.56
CA GLY A 9 -0.90 10.43 15.95
C GLY A 9 -2.00 9.74 15.16
N ARG A 10 -2.63 8.74 15.78
CA ARG A 10 -3.63 7.85 15.16
C ARG A 10 -4.84 8.61 14.63
N GLU A 11 -5.34 9.59 15.37
CA GLU A 11 -6.53 10.36 14.96
C GLU A 11 -6.31 11.06 13.62
N ALA A 12 -5.14 11.68 13.42
CA ALA A 12 -4.82 12.37 12.17
C ALA A 12 -4.76 11.40 10.98
N ILE A 13 -4.16 10.21 11.17
CA ILE A 13 -4.09 9.19 10.12
C ILE A 13 -5.50 8.66 9.80
N MET A 14 -6.32 8.38 10.81
CA MET A 14 -7.71 7.94 10.61
C MET A 14 -8.55 8.99 9.88
N GLN A 15 -8.39 10.28 10.22
CA GLN A 15 -9.08 11.38 9.55
C GLN A 15 -8.65 11.54 8.09
N ALA A 16 -7.41 11.18 7.75
CA ALA A 16 -6.93 11.23 6.37
C ALA A 16 -7.54 10.12 5.47
N MET A 17 -8.00 8.99 6.04
CA MET A 17 -8.42 7.82 5.25
C MET A 17 -9.65 8.06 4.36
N PRO A 18 -10.74 8.69 4.84
CA PRO A 18 -11.87 9.05 3.96
C PRO A 18 -11.45 9.98 2.82
N HIS A 19 -10.51 10.90 3.08
CA HIS A 19 -9.98 11.80 2.06
C HIS A 19 -9.11 11.06 1.05
N LEU A 20 -8.30 10.09 1.49
CA LEU A 20 -7.51 9.24 0.60
C LEU A 20 -8.43 8.46 -0.35
N LYS A 21 -9.46 7.80 0.21
CA LYS A 21 -10.47 7.07 -0.58
C LYS A 21 -11.07 7.97 -1.65
N ALA A 22 -11.59 9.15 -1.25
CA ALA A 22 -12.23 10.07 -2.17
C ALA A 22 -11.30 10.56 -3.28
N ARG A 23 -10.01 10.81 -2.99
CA ARG A 23 -9.04 11.23 -4.02
C ARG A 23 -8.73 10.10 -5.00
N LEU A 24 -8.59 8.87 -4.52
CA LEU A 24 -8.34 7.72 -5.38
C LEU A 24 -9.55 7.40 -6.26
N GLU A 25 -10.78 7.54 -5.74
CA GLU A 25 -12.01 7.36 -6.53
C GLU A 25 -12.17 8.42 -7.63
N GLN A 26 -11.65 9.63 -7.42
CA GLN A 26 -11.69 10.72 -8.39
C GLN A 26 -10.57 10.67 -9.45
N ASP A 27 -9.53 9.87 -9.21
CA ASP A 27 -8.39 9.79 -10.12
C ASP A 27 -8.56 8.60 -11.08
N PRO A 28 -8.71 8.85 -12.40
CA PRO A 28 -9.00 7.81 -13.38
C PRO A 28 -7.87 6.79 -13.56
N CYS A 29 -6.69 7.02 -12.98
CA CYS A 29 -5.60 6.07 -12.98
C CYS A 29 -5.75 4.94 -11.95
N PHE A 30 -6.72 5.02 -11.03
CA PHE A 30 -6.96 3.98 -10.02
C PHE A 30 -8.30 3.28 -10.23
N ASP A 31 -8.27 1.96 -10.08
CA ASP A 31 -9.47 1.15 -9.86
C ASP A 31 -9.53 0.79 -8.38
N VAL A 32 -10.35 1.53 -7.64
CA VAL A 32 -10.45 1.40 -6.18
C VAL A 32 -11.28 0.17 -5.78
N SER A 33 -12.04 -0.45 -6.69
CA SER A 33 -13.00 -1.50 -6.35
C SER A 33 -12.39 -2.68 -5.57
N SER A 34 -11.20 -3.12 -5.96
CA SER A 34 -10.45 -4.20 -5.29
C SER A 34 -9.76 -3.77 -3.99
N PHE A 35 -9.67 -2.47 -3.75
CA PHE A 35 -8.98 -1.84 -2.61
C PHE A 35 -9.96 -1.23 -1.59
N LEU A 36 -11.26 -1.19 -1.90
CA LEU A 36 -12.33 -0.73 -0.99
C LEU A 36 -12.32 -1.38 0.40
N PRO A 37 -12.04 -2.70 0.55
CA PRO A 37 -12.00 -3.34 1.87
C PRO A 37 -11.01 -2.67 2.84
N GLU A 38 -9.94 -2.06 2.32
CA GLU A 38 -8.92 -1.36 3.13
C GLU A 38 -9.44 -0.08 3.80
N PHE A 39 -10.51 0.50 3.26
CA PHE A 39 -11.15 1.70 3.81
C PHE A 39 -12.38 1.40 4.66
N GLU A 40 -12.97 0.21 4.53
CA GLU A 40 -14.28 -0.09 5.11
C GLU A 40 -14.23 -1.07 6.27
N HIS A 41 -13.35 -2.09 6.18
CA HIS A 41 -13.41 -3.23 7.11
C HIS A 41 -12.04 -3.72 7.58
N SER A 42 -10.97 -3.52 6.80
CA SER A 42 -9.69 -4.18 7.06
C SER A 42 -8.85 -3.44 8.09
N ASP A 43 -8.98 -2.12 8.26
CA ASP A 43 -8.07 -1.20 8.98
C ASP A 43 -6.56 -1.38 8.70
N ASP A 44 -6.17 -2.34 7.87
CA ASP A 44 -4.80 -2.76 7.59
C ASP A 44 -3.99 -1.62 6.97
N LEU A 45 -4.60 -0.80 6.10
CA LEU A 45 -3.95 0.39 5.56
C LEU A 45 -3.69 1.42 6.65
N THR A 46 -4.66 1.66 7.53
CA THR A 46 -4.53 2.58 8.67
C THR A 46 -3.43 2.13 9.62
N GLU A 47 -3.47 0.87 10.05
CA GLU A 47 -2.46 0.27 10.94
C GLU A 47 -1.08 0.26 10.30
N PHE A 48 -1.01 -0.03 9.00
CA PHE A 48 0.22 0.04 8.24
C PHE A 48 0.81 1.46 8.24
N LEU A 49 0.00 2.49 8.00
CA LEU A 49 0.45 3.88 8.00
C LEU A 49 0.88 4.34 9.41
N ILE A 50 0.19 3.89 10.46
CA ILE A 50 0.58 4.13 11.85
C ILE A 50 1.94 3.50 12.14
N PHE A 51 2.14 2.24 11.77
CA PHE A 51 3.42 1.56 11.89
C PHE A 51 4.53 2.26 11.09
N LEU A 52 4.25 2.57 9.82
CA LEU A 52 5.20 3.22 8.91
C LEU A 52 5.67 4.57 9.44
N ALA A 53 4.77 5.36 10.03
CA ALA A 53 5.08 6.65 10.64
C ALA A 53 5.79 6.51 12.00
N GLY A 54 5.95 5.29 12.54
CA GLY A 54 6.60 5.01 13.82
C GLY A 54 5.67 5.15 15.03
N GLY A 55 4.36 4.95 14.84
CA GLY A 55 3.35 4.93 15.90
C GLY A 55 3.11 3.56 16.54
N ALA A 56 3.56 2.49 15.87
CA ALA A 56 3.52 1.13 16.38
C ALA A 56 4.88 0.44 16.17
N PRO A 57 5.33 -0.42 17.11
CA PRO A 57 6.61 -1.12 16.99
C PRO A 57 6.55 -2.32 16.02
N ILE A 58 5.36 -2.87 15.79
CA ILE A 58 5.09 -4.06 14.98
C ILE A 58 3.82 -3.81 14.17
N TYR A 59 3.78 -4.35 12.95
CA TYR A 59 2.60 -4.41 12.11
C TYR A 59 2.26 -5.87 11.82
N ASP A 60 1.07 -6.29 12.25
CA ASP A 60 0.58 -7.67 12.15
C ASP A 60 -0.46 -7.86 11.01
N GLY A 61 -0.67 -6.82 10.19
CA GLY A 61 -1.56 -6.91 9.02
C GLY A 61 -0.92 -7.63 7.84
N LYS A 62 -1.61 -7.62 6.70
CA LYS A 62 -1.11 -8.30 5.48
C LYS A 62 0.22 -7.68 5.00
N PRO A 63 1.10 -8.47 4.33
CA PRO A 63 2.34 -7.94 3.78
C PRO A 63 2.11 -6.68 2.92
N VAL A 64 3.02 -5.71 2.95
CA VAL A 64 2.87 -4.46 2.17
C VAL A 64 2.70 -4.69 0.67
N SER A 65 3.29 -5.78 0.15
CA SER A 65 3.10 -6.23 -1.23
C SER A 65 1.65 -6.61 -1.51
N ASP A 66 0.95 -7.19 -0.54
CA ASP A 66 -0.41 -7.68 -0.68
C ASP A 66 -1.41 -6.57 -0.39
N LEU A 67 -1.05 -5.67 0.54
CA LEU A 67 -1.79 -4.46 0.82
C LEU A 67 -1.84 -3.56 -0.42
N LEU A 68 -0.69 -3.16 -0.98
CA LEU A 68 -0.65 -2.10 -1.99
C LEU A 68 -0.65 -2.59 -3.43
N ALA A 69 -0.32 -3.85 -3.75
CA ALA A 69 -0.31 -4.33 -5.14
C ALA A 69 -1.65 -4.23 -5.89
N PRO A 70 -2.84 -4.38 -5.26
CA PRO A 70 -4.13 -4.23 -5.96
C PRO A 70 -4.29 -2.85 -6.62
N ILE A 71 -3.71 -1.80 -6.01
CA ILE A 71 -3.84 -0.43 -6.48
C ILE A 71 -2.53 0.12 -7.10
N CYS A 72 -1.37 -0.39 -6.69
CA CYS A 72 -0.05 0.02 -7.18
C CYS A 72 0.52 -1.00 -8.16
N THR A 73 0.22 -0.86 -9.45
CA THR A 73 0.60 -1.84 -10.49
C THR A 73 1.94 -1.56 -11.16
N CYS A 74 2.42 -0.31 -11.11
CA CYS A 74 3.70 0.10 -11.68
C CYS A 74 4.25 1.36 -10.98
N ASN A 75 5.48 1.75 -11.33
CA ASN A 75 6.16 2.89 -10.69
C ASN A 75 5.37 4.19 -10.76
N SER A 76 4.79 4.54 -11.92
CA SER A 76 4.04 5.79 -12.07
C SER A 76 2.75 5.81 -11.23
N ILE A 77 2.09 4.65 -11.10
CA ILE A 77 0.88 4.53 -10.26
C ILE A 77 1.25 4.56 -8.78
N TYR A 78 2.37 3.93 -8.40
CA TYR A 78 2.90 4.01 -7.04
C TYR A 78 3.24 5.45 -6.64
N GLU A 79 3.95 6.20 -7.49
CA GLU A 79 4.27 7.61 -7.25
C GLU A 79 3.02 8.47 -7.08
N ARG A 80 2.05 8.29 -7.98
CA ARG A 80 0.76 8.99 -7.90
C ARG A 80 -0.02 8.64 -6.64
N PHE A 81 0.06 7.40 -6.16
CA PHE A 81 -0.53 7.00 -4.88
C PHE A 81 0.15 7.72 -3.72
N VAL A 82 1.48 7.80 -3.73
CA VAL A 82 2.25 8.56 -2.72
C VAL A 82 1.87 10.05 -2.75
N ASP A 83 1.66 10.65 -3.93
CA ASP A 83 1.22 12.04 -4.04
C ASP A 83 -0.15 12.26 -3.39
N HIS A 84 -1.10 11.36 -3.61
CA HIS A 84 -2.41 11.43 -2.94
C HIS A 84 -2.27 11.24 -1.43
N LEU A 85 -1.44 10.29 -0.98
CA LEU A 85 -1.18 10.04 0.43
C LEU A 85 -0.57 11.27 1.12
N VAL A 86 0.45 11.88 0.52
CA VAL A 86 1.07 13.13 1.01
C VAL A 86 0.03 14.24 1.07
N ALA A 87 -0.77 14.42 0.01
CA ALA A 87 -1.77 15.47 -0.05
C ALA A 87 -2.81 15.36 1.08
N VAL A 88 -3.23 14.15 1.45
CA VAL A 88 -4.24 13.95 2.51
C VAL A 88 -3.65 13.96 3.91
N ILE A 89 -2.43 13.44 4.10
CA ILE A 89 -1.78 13.40 5.41
C ILE A 89 -1.39 14.80 5.87
N PHE A 90 -0.93 15.64 4.95
CA PHE A 90 -0.49 17.01 5.28
C PHE A 90 -1.53 18.07 4.95
N ASN A 91 -2.67 17.70 4.34
CA ASN A 91 -3.71 18.63 3.90
C ASN A 91 -3.15 19.85 3.13
N GLY A 92 -2.09 19.64 2.34
CA GLY A 92 -1.39 20.69 1.59
C GLY A 92 -0.50 21.65 2.40
N ALA A 93 -0.31 21.43 3.70
CA ALA A 93 0.51 22.27 4.57
C ALA A 93 1.51 21.43 5.42
N PRO A 94 2.45 20.70 4.78
CA PRO A 94 3.46 19.95 5.51
C PRO A 94 4.40 20.89 6.27
N ALA A 95 4.80 20.49 7.49
CA ALA A 95 5.93 21.12 8.14
C ALA A 95 7.22 20.84 7.34
N PRO A 96 8.23 21.74 7.39
CA PRO A 96 9.47 21.55 6.64
C PRO A 96 10.11 20.18 6.92
N GLY A 97 10.30 19.38 5.88
CA GLY A 97 10.92 18.06 5.95
C GLY A 97 9.97 16.89 6.16
N ASP A 98 8.75 17.09 6.68
CA ASP A 98 7.86 15.98 7.00
C ASP A 98 7.33 15.27 5.74
N GLU A 99 7.05 16.03 4.68
CA GLU A 99 6.70 15.45 3.38
C GLU A 99 7.86 14.59 2.83
N ALA A 100 9.10 15.07 2.94
CA ALA A 100 10.27 14.33 2.49
C ALA A 100 10.46 13.04 3.31
N ASP A 101 10.30 13.11 4.64
CA ASP A 101 10.36 11.95 5.53
C ASP A 101 9.34 10.87 5.09
N LEU A 102 8.10 11.25 4.78
CA LEU A 102 7.07 10.31 4.32
C LEU A 102 7.40 9.74 2.93
N ARG A 103 7.85 10.58 2.00
CA ARG A 103 8.25 10.13 0.65
C ARG A 103 9.41 9.16 0.72
N ASP A 104 10.41 9.39 1.57
CA ASP A 104 11.56 8.50 1.76
C ASP A 104 11.16 7.16 2.41
N LEU A 105 10.18 7.18 3.31
CA LEU A 105 9.57 5.95 3.85
C LEU A 105 8.90 5.14 2.74
N MET A 106 8.11 5.78 1.90
CA MET A 106 7.43 5.12 0.77
C MET A 106 8.42 4.64 -0.29
N ASP A 107 9.44 5.42 -0.65
CA ASP A 107 10.43 5.01 -1.66
C ASP A 107 11.16 3.72 -1.26
N ARG A 108 11.45 3.54 0.03
CA ARG A 108 12.02 2.28 0.56
C ARG A 108 11.09 1.08 0.42
N LEU A 109 9.78 1.29 0.40
CA LEU A 109 8.77 0.24 0.25
C LEU A 109 8.49 -0.11 -1.21
N ARG A 110 8.71 0.82 -2.12
CA ARG A 110 8.50 0.66 -3.57
C ARG A 110 9.00 -0.67 -4.13
N PRO A 111 10.25 -1.14 -3.89
CA PRO A 111 10.71 -2.41 -4.44
C PRO A 111 9.94 -3.61 -3.87
N HIS A 112 9.42 -3.53 -2.65
CA HIS A 112 8.63 -4.60 -2.03
C HIS A 112 7.19 -4.64 -2.55
N VAL A 113 6.62 -3.47 -2.87
CA VAL A 113 5.27 -3.36 -3.43
C VAL A 113 5.23 -3.77 -4.89
N LEU A 114 6.22 -3.33 -5.67
CA LEU A 114 6.27 -3.55 -7.12
C LEU A 114 7.05 -4.80 -7.53
N ALA A 115 7.64 -5.53 -6.59
CA ALA A 115 8.23 -6.83 -6.86
C ALA A 115 7.13 -7.75 -7.41
N ARG A 116 7.30 -8.19 -8.66
CA ARG A 116 6.42 -9.21 -9.24
C ARG A 116 6.48 -10.44 -8.35
N LYS A 117 5.34 -10.82 -7.74
CA LYS A 117 5.22 -12.15 -7.14
C LYS A 117 5.58 -13.16 -8.22
N PRO A 118 6.58 -14.05 -7.98
CA PRO A 118 6.87 -15.09 -8.94
C PRO A 118 5.56 -15.88 -9.15
N VAL A 119 5.06 -15.86 -10.38
CA VAL A 119 3.92 -16.68 -10.77
C VAL A 119 4.34 -18.10 -10.44
N ALA A 120 3.66 -18.73 -9.48
CA ALA A 120 3.87 -20.13 -9.18
C ALA A 120 3.67 -20.85 -10.52
N ARG A 121 4.76 -21.34 -11.11
CA ARG A 121 4.69 -22.15 -12.32
C ARG A 121 3.68 -23.24 -11.97
N ALA A 122 2.54 -23.24 -12.65
CA ALA A 122 1.61 -24.35 -12.59
C ALA A 122 2.48 -25.59 -12.75
N ARG A 123 2.44 -26.49 -11.77
CA ARG A 123 3.15 -27.76 -11.86
C ARG A 123 2.68 -28.39 -13.16
N ASP A 124 3.53 -28.37 -14.18
CA ASP A 124 3.44 -29.24 -15.33
C ASP A 124 3.49 -30.65 -14.74
N TYR A 125 2.32 -31.21 -14.44
CA TYR A 125 2.21 -32.63 -14.16
C TYR A 125 2.67 -33.32 -15.44
N SER A 126 3.92 -33.76 -15.38
CA SER A 126 4.59 -34.49 -16.43
C SER A 126 3.68 -35.64 -16.86
N ILE A 127 3.32 -35.61 -18.14
CA ILE A 127 2.86 -36.77 -18.89
C ILE A 127 3.92 -37.85 -18.70
N GLN A 128 3.52 -39.06 -18.30
CA GLN A 128 3.93 -40.35 -18.89
C GLN A 128 3.42 -41.54 -18.06
N PRO A 129 3.28 -42.77 -18.62
CA PRO A 129 3.20 -43.14 -20.03
C PRO A 129 2.00 -44.07 -20.34
N GLU A 130 1.79 -44.23 -21.63
CA GLU A 130 0.86 -45.11 -22.32
C GLU A 130 1.11 -46.57 -21.93
N ALA A 131 0.08 -47.26 -21.42
CA ALA A 131 0.13 -48.71 -21.27
C ALA A 131 -0.19 -49.35 -22.62
N VAL A 132 0.85 -49.74 -23.35
CA VAL A 132 0.77 -50.66 -24.49
C VAL A 132 1.46 -51.97 -24.08
N CYS A 133 0.90 -53.08 -24.59
CA CYS A 133 1.37 -54.48 -24.60
C CYS A 133 0.77 -55.37 -23.48
N ILE A 134 0.13 -56.52 -23.71
CA ILE A 134 -0.28 -57.31 -24.91
C ILE A 134 -1.49 -58.15 -24.47
#